data_AF-M1EHQ4-F1
#
_entry.id   AF-M1EHQ4-F1
#
_cell.length_a   1.000
_cell.length_b   1.000
_cell.length_c   1.000
_cell.angle_alpha   90.00
_cell.angle_beta   90.00
_cell.angle_gamma   90.00
#
_symmetry.space_group_name_H-M   'P 1'
#
loop_
_entity.id
_entity.type
_entity.pdbx_description
1 polymer ?
#
loop_
_entity_poly.entity_id
_entity_poly.type
_entity_poly.pdbx_seq_one_letter_code
_entity_poly.pdbx_strand_id
1 'polypeptide(L)' 'SSDTISSPLFPAKYPNNQNCSWIIQAQPPFNHITLSFDHFQLESSTTCSQDFIEILDGDHDDAPLRGRYCGTSM' A
#
# COMPACT_ATOMS: atom_id res chain seq x y z
N SER A 1 -5.54 -10.19 -15.08
CA SER A 1 -4.37 -9.33 -15.36
C SER A 1 -3.64 -9.07 -14.06
N SER A 2 -2.39 -8.64 -14.12
CA SER A 2 -1.60 -8.19 -12.96
C SER A 2 -1.01 -6.83 -13.31
N ASP A 3 -1.18 -5.86 -12.42
CA ASP A 3 -0.64 -4.51 -12.59
C ASP A 3 0.33 -4.22 -11.43
N THR A 4 1.31 -3.36 -11.70
CA THR A 4 2.32 -2.96 -10.70
C THR A 4 2.08 -1.51 -10.31
N ILE A 5 2.02 -1.27 -9.00
CA ILE A 5 1.96 0.07 -8.40
C ILE A 5 3.30 0.30 -7.70
N SER A 6 3.82 1.52 -7.78
CA SER A 6 5.09 1.89 -7.15
C SER A 6 4.99 3.23 -6.45
N SER A 7 5.86 3.44 -5.46
CA SER A 7 5.98 4.74 -4.81
C SER A 7 6.40 5.82 -5.81
N PRO A 8 6.04 7.10 -5.56
CA PRO A 8 6.49 8.20 -6.40
C PRO A 8 8.02 8.18 -6.53
N LEU A 9 8.51 8.27 -7.77
CA LEU A 9 9.93 8.27 -8.14
C LEU A 9 10.66 6.93 -7.99
N PHE A 10 9.99 5.82 -7.66
CA PHE A 10 10.63 4.50 -7.63
C PHE A 10 11.45 4.25 -8.91
N PRO A 11 12.73 3.80 -8.82
CA PRO A 11 13.42 3.25 -7.64
C PRO A 11 14.15 4.27 -6.76
N ALA A 12 14.01 5.58 -7.00
CA ALA A 12 14.54 6.60 -6.10
C ALA A 12 13.74 6.66 -4.79
N LYS A 13 14.28 7.38 -3.79
CA LYS A 13 13.61 7.59 -2.51
C LYS A 13 12.28 8.31 -2.71
N TYR A 14 11.23 7.83 -2.06
CA TYR A 14 9.94 8.52 -2.04
C TYR A 14 10.08 9.93 -1.43
N PRO A 15 9.35 10.94 -1.94
CA PRO A 15 9.35 12.27 -1.36
C PRO A 15 8.76 12.27 0.06
N ASN A 16 9.12 13.26 0.88
CA ASN A 16 8.51 13.45 2.19
C ASN A 16 7.08 14.00 2.06
N ASN A 17 6.27 13.85 3.12
CA ASN A 17 4.91 14.42 3.25
C ASN A 17 3.95 14.02 2.13
N GLN A 18 4.06 12.79 1.64
CA GLN A 18 3.13 12.26 0.64
C GLN A 18 1.94 11.59 1.32
N ASN A 19 0.75 11.83 0.77
CA ASN A 19 -0.46 11.10 1.12
C ASN A 19 -1.09 10.63 -0.19
N CYS A 20 -0.85 9.37 -0.53
CA CYS A 20 -1.28 8.76 -1.78
C CYS A 20 -2.25 7.62 -1.48
N SER A 21 -3.35 7.56 -2.24
CA SER A 21 -4.33 6.47 -2.16
C SER A 21 -4.60 5.90 -3.55
N TRP A 22 -4.88 4.60 -3.59
CA TRP A 22 -5.24 3.88 -4.81
C TRP A 22 -6.42 2.98 -4.51
N ILE A 23 -7.42 3.00 -5.38
CA ILE A 23 -8.52 2.03 -5.36
C ILE A 23 -8.17 0.95 -6.37
N ILE A 24 -8.03 -0.29 -5.90
CA ILE A 24 -7.78 -1.45 -6.75
C ILE A 24 -9.08 -2.24 -6.83
N GLN A 25 -9.59 -2.41 -8.05
CA GLN A 25 -10.86 -3.10 -8.29
C GLN A 25 -10.65 -4.28 -9.23
N ALA A 26 -10.98 -5.48 -8.77
CA ALA A 26 -11.00 -6.67 -9.62
C ALA A 26 -12.11 -6.52 -10.66
N GLN A 27 -11.77 -6.76 -11.94
CA GLN A 27 -12.77 -6.76 -13.00
C GLN A 27 -13.53 -8.09 -13.04
N PRO A 28 -14.81 -8.11 -13.42
CA PRO A 28 -15.55 -9.34 -13.64
C PRO A 28 -14.82 -10.29 -14.59
N PRO A 29 -14.81 -11.62 -14.33
CA PRO A 29 -15.58 -12.33 -13.30
C PRO A 29 -14.86 -12.50 -11.95
N PHE A 30 -13.72 -11.83 -11.73
CA PHE A 30 -12.92 -12.00 -10.52
C PHE A 30 -13.52 -11.21 -9.34
N ASN A 31 -13.40 -11.77 -8.13
CA ASN A 31 -13.96 -11.20 -6.91
C ASN A 31 -12.96 -11.12 -5.74
N HIS A 32 -11.67 -11.33 -6.01
CA HIS A 32 -10.62 -11.21 -5.02
C HIS A 32 -9.40 -10.52 -5.64
N ILE A 33 -8.60 -9.89 -4.79
CA ILE A 33 -7.35 -9.21 -5.15
C ILE A 33 -6.24 -9.84 -4.32
N THR A 34 -5.13 -10.16 -4.98
CA THR A 34 -3.89 -10.56 -4.31
C THR A 34 -2.89 -9.42 -4.42
N LEU A 35 -2.40 -8.94 -3.28
CA LEU A 35 -1.34 -7.94 -3.22
C LEU A 35 -0.02 -8.62 -2.83
N SER A 36 1.02 -8.35 -3.60
CA SER A 36 2.39 -8.79 -3.31
C SER A 36 3.32 -7.58 -3.39
N PHE A 37 4.27 -7.52 -2.47
CA PHE A 37 5.28 -6.46 -2.43
C PHE A 37 6.61 -7.01 -2.94
N ASP A 38 7.03 -6.57 -4.12
CA ASP A 38 8.33 -6.94 -4.69
C ASP A 38 9.47 -6.17 -4.01
N HIS A 39 9.22 -4.91 -3.64
CA HIS A 39 10.13 -4.05 -2.89
C HIS A 39 9.37 -3.31 -1.81
N PHE A 40 9.88 -3.34 -0.57
CA PHE A 40 9.26 -2.65 0.56
C PHE A 40 10.33 -2.06 1.48
N GLN A 41 10.38 -0.73 1.54
CA GLN A 41 11.33 0.00 2.38
C GLN A 41 10.72 1.33 2.82
N LEU A 42 10.25 1.37 4.05
CA LEU A 42 9.69 2.54 4.73
C LEU A 42 10.41 2.79 6.05
N GLU A 43 10.22 3.97 6.64
CA GLU A 43 10.70 4.27 7.99
C GLU A 43 10.04 3.33 9.03
N SER A 44 10.84 2.63 9.82
CA SER A 44 10.37 1.76 10.90
C SER A 44 9.91 2.56 12.12
N SER A 45 8.76 2.22 12.70
CA SER A 45 8.29 2.78 13.97
C SER A 45 7.40 1.79 14.73
N THR A 46 7.25 1.95 16.05
CA THR A 46 6.61 0.98 16.96
C THR A 46 5.17 0.61 16.56
N THR A 47 4.44 1.51 15.91
CA THR A 47 3.06 1.29 15.43
C THR A 47 2.86 1.75 13.99
N CYS A 48 3.94 1.84 13.21
CA CYS A 48 3.90 2.41 11.86
C CYS A 48 3.23 3.80 11.85
N SER A 49 3.66 4.66 12.77
CA SER A 49 3.12 6.01 12.97
C SER A 49 3.82 7.09 12.16
N GLN A 50 5.00 6.76 11.59
CA GLN A 50 5.74 7.63 10.68
C GLN A 50 5.28 7.34 9.25
N ASP A 51 6.11 6.67 8.45
CA ASP A 51 5.74 6.19 7.12
C ASP A 51 5.05 4.82 7.18
N PHE A 52 4.00 4.63 6.41
CA PHE A 52 3.26 3.37 6.37
C PHE A 52 2.52 3.16 5.05
N ILE A 53 2.18 1.89 4.80
CA ILE A 53 1.11 1.52 3.87
C ILE A 53 -0.03 0.93 4.68
N GLU A 54 -1.23 1.45 4.45
CA GLU A 54 -2.48 0.87 4.95
C GLU A 54 -3.23 0.18 3.83
N ILE A 55 -3.78 -0.99 4.16
CA ILE A 55 -4.66 -1.74 3.27
C ILE A 55 -6.05 -1.74 3.90
N LEU A 56 -6.99 -1.12 3.20
CA LEU A 56 -8.40 -1.05 3.57
C LEU A 56 -9.21 -1.98 2.64
N ASP A 57 -10.22 -2.66 3.17
CA ASP A 57 -11.11 -3.54 2.39
C ASP A 57 -12.39 -2.81 1.99
N GLY A 58 -12.27 -1.97 0.97
CA GLY A 58 -13.34 -1.13 0.43
C GLY A 58 -12.77 -0.02 -0.45
N ASP A 59 -13.63 0.83 -0.98
CA ASP A 59 -13.28 1.93 -1.89
C ASP A 59 -13.39 3.33 -1.22
N HIS A 60 -13.44 3.37 0.11
CA HIS A 60 -13.63 4.56 0.92
C HIS A 60 -12.70 4.59 2.16
N ASP A 61 -12.43 5.78 2.69
CA ASP A 61 -11.41 6.00 3.74
C ASP A 61 -11.77 5.37 5.10
N ASP A 62 -13.04 5.08 5.34
CA ASP A 62 -13.58 4.43 6.55
C ASP A 62 -13.80 2.92 6.39
N ALA A 63 -13.31 2.33 5.29
CA ALA A 63 -13.39 0.89 5.06
C ALA A 63 -12.61 0.09 6.12
N PRO A 64 -12.98 -1.19 6.36
CA PRO A 64 -12.30 -2.03 7.34
C PRO A 64 -10.79 -2.13 7.11
N LEU A 65 -9.99 -1.82 8.14
CA LEU A 65 -8.53 -1.97 8.11
C LEU A 65 -8.13 -3.44 8.07
N ARG A 66 -7.39 -3.84 7.03
CA ARG A 66 -6.76 -5.17 6.94
C ARG A 66 -5.38 -5.19 7.55
N GLY A 67 -4.64 -4.09 7.46
CA GLY A 67 -3.35 -3.96 8.10
C GLY A 67 -2.65 -2.64 7.80
N ARG A 68 -1.71 -2.31 8.67
CA ARG A 68 -0.79 -1.19 8.53
C ARG A 68 0.63 -1.72 8.63
N TYR A 69 1.48 -1.35 7.68
CA TYR A 69 2.80 -1.93 7.51
C TYR A 69 3.86 -0.85 7.31
N CYS A 70 5.06 -1.08 7.85
CA CYS A 70 6.22 -0.18 7.75
C CYS A 70 7.53 -0.96 7.97
N GLY A 71 8.67 -0.29 7.78
CA GLY A 71 10.00 -0.89 7.87
C GLY A 71 10.48 -1.52 6.56
N THR A 72 11.39 -2.48 6.66
CA THR A 72 12.12 -3.05 5.50
C THR A 72 11.89 -4.54 5.28
N SER A 73 11.05 -5.16 6.10
CA SER A 73 10.69 -6.57 6.01
C SER A 73 9.19 -6.69 6.19
N MET A 74 8.51 -7.19 5.17
CA MET A 74 7.13 -7.69 5.29
C MET A 74 7.14 -9.19 5.48
#